data_AF-A0ABC8KWI8-F1
#
_entry.id   AF-A0ABC8KWI8-F1
#
_cell.length_a   1.000
_cell.length_b   1.000
_cell.length_c   1.000
_cell.angle_alpha   90.00
_cell.angle_beta   90.00
_cell.angle_gamma   90.00
#
_symmetry.space_group_name_H-M   'P 1'
#
loop_
_entity.id
_entity.type
_entity.pdbx_description
1 polymer ?
#
loop_
_entity_poly.entity_id
_entity_poly.type
_entity_poly.pdbx_seq_one_letter_code
_entity_poly.pdbx_strand_id
1 'polypeptide(L)' 'AFIETDRNNDGKIDIDEWKDLVSMNPSLMKNMTLPYLKDIKATFPSFVLYCEDEELELQNLSF' A
#
# COMPACT_ATOMS: atom_id res chain seq x y z
N ALA A 1 12.45 -3.08 -17.62
CA ALA A 1 11.75 -2.37 -16.51
C ALA A 1 10.96 -1.16 -17.01
N PHE A 2 11.58 -0.01 -17.31
CA PHE A 2 10.86 1.15 -17.85
C PHE A 2 10.61 1.04 -19.36
N ILE A 3 11.67 0.76 -20.14
CA ILE A 3 11.65 0.66 -21.62
C ILE A 3 10.67 -0.40 -22.14
N GLU A 4 10.39 -1.44 -21.35
CA GLU A 4 9.42 -2.49 -21.74
C GLU A 4 7.96 -2.05 -21.51
N THR A 5 7.75 -1.04 -20.66
CA THR A 5 6.43 -0.52 -20.29
C THR A 5 6.05 0.68 -21.15
N ASP A 6 6.99 1.60 -21.38
CA ASP A 6 6.87 2.75 -22.28
C ASP A 6 6.97 2.26 -23.74
N ARG A 7 5.85 1.81 -24.30
CA ARG A 7 5.78 1.19 -25.62
C ARG A 7 5.85 2.22 -26.73
N ASN A 8 5.37 3.42 -26.45
CA ASN A 8 5.35 4.52 -27.42
C ASN A 8 6.69 5.31 -27.42
N ASN A 9 7.58 5.05 -26.46
CA ASN A 9 8.89 5.70 -26.26
C ASN A 9 8.79 7.22 -26.07
N ASP A 10 7.73 7.70 -25.40
CA ASP A 10 7.54 9.11 -25.08
C ASP A 10 8.20 9.53 -23.76
N GLY A 11 8.80 8.57 -23.04
CA GLY A 11 9.46 8.77 -21.76
C GLY A 11 8.51 8.85 -20.58
N LYS A 12 7.24 8.47 -20.76
CA LYS A 12 6.20 8.44 -19.71
C LYS A 12 5.54 7.07 -19.70
N ILE A 13 4.70 6.85 -18.69
CA ILE A 13 3.83 5.67 -18.62
C ILE A 13 2.41 6.21 -18.59
N ASP A 14 1.66 5.96 -19.66
CA ASP A 14 0.26 6.33 -19.72
C ASP A 14 -0.63 5.33 -18.94
N ILE A 15 -1.93 5.61 -18.89
CA ILE A 15 -2.86 4.80 -18.11
C ILE A 15 -3.06 3.40 -18.68
N ASP A 16 -2.92 3.22 -19.99
CA ASP A 16 -3.11 1.93 -20.66
C ASP A 16 -1.82 1.09 -20.53
N GLU A 17 -0.66 1.71 -20.66
CA GLU A 17 0.65 1.09 -20.36
C GLU A 17 0.73 0.64 -18.89
N TRP A 18 0.24 1.48 -17.96
CA TRP A 18 0.15 1.13 -16.55
C TRP A 18 -0.79 -0.05 -16.28
N LYS A 19 -1.97 -0.08 -16.91
CA LYS A 19 -2.92 -1.21 -16.78
C LYS A 19 -2.28 -2.51 -17.26
N ASP A 20 -1.56 -2.47 -18.37
CA ASP A 20 -0.90 -3.65 -18.92
C ASP A 20 0.24 -4.15 -18.03
N LEU A 21 1.06 -3.22 -17.49
CA LEU A 21 2.11 -3.55 -16.53
C LEU A 21 1.54 -4.26 -15.30
N VAL A 22 0.47 -3.70 -14.74
CA VAL A 22 -0.21 -4.23 -13.56
C VAL A 22 -0.88 -5.57 -13.84
N SER A 23 -1.41 -5.77 -15.05
CA SER A 23 -2.02 -7.05 -15.45
C SER A 23 -0.98 -8.18 -15.52
N MET A 24 0.25 -7.86 -15.96
CA MET A 24 1.38 -8.81 -15.97
C MET A 24 1.97 -9.04 -14.57
N ASN A 25 1.89 -8.05 -13.68
CA ASN A 25 2.37 -8.16 -12.31
C ASN A 25 1.35 -7.62 -11.28
N PRO A 26 0.33 -8.43 -10.93
CA PRO A 26 -0.72 -8.01 -10.00
C PRO A 26 -0.22 -7.62 -8.61
N SER A 27 0.97 -8.09 -8.20
CA SER A 27 1.55 -7.77 -6.89
C SER A 27 1.86 -6.28 -6.71
N LEU A 28 2.02 -5.52 -7.79
CA LEU A 28 2.17 -4.06 -7.77
C LEU A 28 0.95 -3.37 -7.15
N MET A 29 -0.23 -4.00 -7.23
CA MET A 29 -1.49 -3.48 -6.68
C MET A 29 -1.82 -4.03 -5.29
N LYS A 30 -0.88 -4.70 -4.61
CA LYS A 30 -1.13 -5.28 -3.28
C LYS A 30 -1.68 -4.25 -2.27
N ASN A 31 -1.22 -3.00 -2.35
CA ASN A 31 -1.63 -1.92 -1.45
C ASN A 31 -3.01 -1.33 -1.80
N MET A 32 -3.55 -1.64 -2.99
CA MET A 32 -4.88 -1.18 -3.40
C MET A 32 -6.01 -2.02 -2.78
N THR A 33 -5.68 -3.14 -2.15
CA THR A 33 -6.66 -4.02 -1.51
C THR A 33 -6.45 -4.03 -0.01
N LEU A 34 -7.50 -3.71 0.74
CA LEU A 34 -7.55 -3.88 2.20
C LEU A 34 -8.39 -5.14 2.51
N PRO A 35 -7.77 -6.30 2.80
CA PRO A 35 -8.50 -7.58 2.89
C PRO A 35 -9.57 -7.60 3.97
N TYR A 36 -9.31 -6.92 5.10
CA TYR A 36 -10.22 -6.84 6.24
C TYR A 36 -11.53 -6.10 5.95
N LEU A 37 -11.62 -5.34 4.85
CA LEU A 37 -12.89 -4.72 4.44
C LEU A 37 -13.95 -5.75 4.03
N LYS A 38 -13.55 -6.99 3.66
CA LYS A 38 -14.50 -8.07 3.33
C LYS A 38 -15.38 -8.45 4.51
N ASP A 39 -14.82 -8.41 5.72
CA ASP A 39 -15.47 -8.90 6.94
C ASP A 39 -15.84 -7.76 7.91
N ILE A 40 -15.90 -6.52 7.42
CA ILE A 40 -16.07 -5.31 8.24
C ILE A 40 -17.32 -5.33 9.15
N LYS A 41 -18.38 -6.03 8.72
CA LYS A 41 -19.61 -6.16 9.51
C LYS A 41 -19.48 -7.12 10.69
N ALA A 42 -18.57 -8.10 10.58
CA ALA A 42 -18.36 -9.14 11.58
C ALA A 42 -17.15 -8.85 12.47
N THR A 43 -16.18 -8.06 12.01
CA THR A 43 -14.95 -7.74 12.75
C THR A 43 -14.46 -6.35 12.37
N PHE A 44 -14.19 -5.52 13.38
CA PHE A 44 -13.59 -4.21 13.20
C PHE A 44 -12.12 -4.27 13.66
N PRO A 45 -11.14 -3.89 12.81
CA PRO A 45 -9.73 -3.85 13.22
C PRO A 45 -9.52 -2.85 14.36
N SER A 46 -8.62 -3.17 15.29
CA SER A 46 -8.16 -2.18 16.27
C SER A 46 -7.20 -1.20 15.59
N PHE A 47 -7.49 0.09 15.68
CA PHE A 47 -6.59 1.16 15.25
C PHE A 47 -6.09 1.88 16.49
N VAL A 48 -4.86 1.59 16.89
CA VAL A 48 -4.16 2.31 17.96
C VAL A 48 -3.24 3.32 17.30
N LEU A 49 -3.44 4.59 17.60
CA LEU A 49 -2.51 5.65 17.24
C LEU A 49 -1.40 5.62 18.28
N TYR A 50 -0.17 5.44 17.83
CA TYR A 50 1.00 5.64 18.67
C TYR A 50 1.50 7.05 18.39
N CYS A 51 1.40 7.93 19.38
CA CYS A 51 2.12 9.19 19.35
C CYS A 51 3.55 8.92 19.87
N GLU A 52 4.58 9.49 19.23
CA GLU A 52 5.97 9.32 19.67
C GLU A 52 6.17 9.70 21.15
N ASP A 53 5.39 10.67 21.65
CA ASP A 53 5.40 11.10 23.05
C ASP A 53 4.92 10.00 24.03
N GLU A 54 3.93 9.18 23.63
CA GLU A 54 3.39 8.10 24.47
C GLU A 54 4.35 6.90 24.56
N GLU A 55 5.15 6.64 23.50
CA GLU A 55 6.17 5.59 23.52
C GLU A 55 7.33 5.95 24.45
N LEU A 56 7.74 7.22 24.48
CA LEU A 56 8.75 7.72 25.41
C LEU A 56 8.27 7.63 26.86
N GLU A 57 7.01 7.95 27.16
CA GLU A 57 6.44 7.78 28.50
C GLU A 57 6.40 6.32 28.94
N LEU A 58 6.01 5.39 28.06
CA LEU A 58 5.98 3.95 28.36
C LEU A 58 7.39 3.36 28.52
N GLN A 59 8.37 3.83 27.76
CA GLN A 59 9.77 3.43 27.92
C GLN A 59 10.36 3.98 29.23
N ASN A 60 10.04 5.23 29.59
CA ASN A 60 10.50 5.87 30.83
C ASN A 60 9.87 5.25 32.10
N LEU A 61 8.70 4.64 31.99
CA LEU A 61 8.05 3.89 33.08
C LEU A 61 8.57 2.44 33.23
N SER A 62 9.41 1.98 32.29
CA SER A 62 10.00 0.64 32.30
C SER A 62 11.41 0.57 32.92
N PHE A 63 11.90 1.68 33.48
CA PHE A 63 13.16 1.79 34.25
C PHE A 63 12.93 2.25 35.69
#